data_AF-A0A2G9V6A5-F1
#
_entry.id   AF-A0A2G9V6A5-F1
#
_cell.length_a   1.000
_cell.length_b   1.000
_cell.length_c   1.000
_cell.angle_alpha   90.00
_cell.angle_beta   90.00
_cell.angle_gamma   90.00
#
_symmetry.space_group_name_H-M   'P 1'
#
loop_
_entity.id
_entity.type
_entity.pdbx_description
1 polymer ?
#
loop_
_entity_poly.entity_id
_entity_poly.type
_entity_poly.pdbx_seq_one_letter_code
_entity_poly.pdbx_strand_id
1 'polypeptide(L)' 'MIFEEQDDPWEEHQSHTRDCSFVELNKLDENSWTVRDFIFLLAGRIAAQQRKKVFEEADNFRYASEEIVQMAEKALRAKK' A
#
# COMPACT_ATOMS: atom_id res chain seq x y z
N MET A 1 -4.03 11.79 2.46
CA MET A 1 -5.42 12.10 2.10
C MET A 1 -5.87 13.18 3.06
N ILE A 2 -6.24 14.35 2.55
CA ILE A 2 -6.83 15.42 3.34
C ILE A 2 -8.33 15.33 3.00
N PHE A 3 -9.17 15.03 3.98
CA PHE A 3 -10.62 14.96 3.81
C PHE A 3 -11.22 16.36 3.95
N GLU A 4 -12.13 16.70 3.05
CA GLU A 4 -12.99 17.88 3.13
C GLU A 4 -14.34 17.52 3.77
N GLU A 5 -15.09 18.52 4.27
CA GLU A 5 -16.33 18.29 5.03
C GLU A 5 -17.40 17.57 4.20
N GLN A 6 -17.39 17.78 2.89
CA GLN A 6 -18.32 17.18 1.94
C GLN A 6 -17.87 15.83 1.36
N ASP A 7 -16.68 15.34 1.70
CA ASP A 7 -16.17 14.11 1.12
C ASP A 7 -16.89 12.89 1.72
N ASP A 8 -17.39 12.02 0.84
CA ASP A 8 -17.91 10.72 1.27
C ASP A 8 -16.74 9.72 1.44
N PRO A 9 -16.52 9.16 2.64
CA PRO A 9 -15.39 8.26 2.87
C PRO A 9 -15.42 6.99 2.02
N TRP A 10 -16.60 6.54 1.60
CA TRP A 10 -16.74 5.36 0.77
C TRP A 10 -16.39 5.68 -0.69
N GLU A 11 -16.91 6.77 -1.25
CA GLU A 11 -16.57 7.23 -2.60
C GLU A 11 -15.07 7.51 -2.73
N GLU A 12 -14.45 8.16 -1.73
CA GLU A 12 -13.00 8.36 -1.69
C GLU A 12 -12.24 7.02 -1.66
N HIS A 13 -12.65 6.07 -0.81
CA HIS A 13 -11.98 4.76 -0.78
C HIS A 13 -12.08 4.04 -2.13
N GLN A 14 -13.25 4.08 -2.77
CA GLN A 14 -13.45 3.53 -4.11
C GLN A 14 -12.61 4.24 -5.17
N SER A 15 -12.40 5.56 -5.07
CA SER A 15 -11.64 6.34 -6.05
C SER A 15 -10.13 6.05 -5.97
N HIS A 16 -9.58 5.97 -4.76
CA HIS A 16 -8.13 5.82 -4.54
C HIS A 16 -7.64 4.37 -4.54
N THR A 17 -8.46 3.40 -4.12
CA THR A 17 -8.02 2.01 -3.96
C THR A 17 -9.06 1.02 -4.50
N ARG A 18 -9.28 1.07 -5.82
CA ARG A 18 -10.24 0.19 -6.52
C ARG A 18 -9.95 -1.31 -6.36
N ASP A 19 -8.69 -1.67 -6.11
CA ASP A 19 -8.22 -3.05 -5.93
C ASP A 19 -8.26 -3.54 -4.47
N CYS A 20 -8.80 -2.73 -3.55
CA CYS A 20 -9.07 -3.16 -2.19
C CYS A 20 -10.17 -4.24 -2.20
N SER A 21 -9.91 -5.41 -1.60
CA SER A 21 -10.90 -6.49 -1.56
C SER A 21 -12.18 -6.12 -0.81
N PHE A 22 -12.16 -5.12 0.08
CA PHE A 22 -13.39 -4.61 0.69
C PHE A 22 -14.23 -3.79 -0.30
N VAL A 23 -13.58 -2.96 -1.12
CA VAL A 23 -14.20 -2.23 -2.23
C VAL A 23 -14.76 -3.20 -3.28
N GLU A 24 -13.99 -4.23 -3.63
CA GLU A 24 -14.41 -5.25 -4.59
C GLU A 24 -15.60 -6.08 -4.07
N LEU A 25 -15.63 -6.40 -2.78
CA LEU A 25 -16.75 -7.12 -2.17
C LEU A 25 -18.06 -6.32 -2.27
N ASN A 26 -17.98 -4.99 -2.08
CA ASN A 26 -19.09 -4.06 -2.20
C ASN A 26 -20.38 -4.48 -1.45
N LYS A 27 -20.22 -5.11 -0.27
CA LYS A 27 -21.31 -5.48 0.63
C LYS A 27 -21.16 -4.73 1.94
N LEU A 28 -21.77 -3.55 2.03
CA LEU A 28 -21.65 -2.69 3.23
C LEU A 28 -22.51 -3.17 4.40
N ASP A 29 -23.59 -3.92 4.15
CA ASP A 29 -24.39 -4.54 5.22
C ASP A 29 -23.74 -5.84 5.69
N GLU A 30 -23.09 -5.78 6.84
CA GLU A 30 -22.39 -6.92 7.47
C GLU A 30 -23.32 -8.11 7.77
N ASN A 31 -24.62 -7.88 7.97
CA ASN A 31 -25.58 -8.97 8.22
C ASN A 31 -25.78 -9.89 7.00
N SER A 32 -25.44 -9.40 5.81
CA SER A 32 -25.50 -10.16 4.57
C SER A 32 -24.25 -11.02 4.32
N TRP A 33 -23.24 -10.93 5.19
CA TRP A 33 -21.96 -11.59 4.97
C TRP A 33 -22.04 -13.09 5.20
N THR A 34 -21.35 -13.82 4.33
CA THR A 34 -21.17 -15.26 4.41
C THR A 34 -19.75 -15.60 4.88
N VAL A 35 -19.54 -16.85 5.30
CA VAL A 35 -18.18 -17.37 5.59
C VAL A 35 -17.26 -17.21 4.36
N ARG A 36 -17.81 -17.30 3.14
CA ARG A 36 -17.04 -17.08 1.91
C ARG A 36 -16.55 -15.63 1.80
N ASP A 37 -17.42 -14.67 2.10
CA ASP A 37 -17.08 -13.25 2.09
C ASP A 37 -15.98 -12.96 3.12
N PHE A 38 -16.06 -13.57 4.32
CA PHE A 38 -15.01 -13.48 5.32
C PHE A 38 -13.66 -14.02 4.81
N ILE A 39 -13.63 -15.20 4.20
CA ILE A 39 -12.37 -15.79 3.67
C ILE A 39 -11.79 -14.92 2.55
N PHE A 40 -12.65 -14.37 1.68
CA PHE A 40 -12.23 -13.44 0.63
C PHE A 40 -11.57 -12.19 1.20
N LEU A 41 -12.22 -11.53 2.18
CA LEU A 41 -11.67 -10.35 2.85
C LEU A 41 -10.38 -10.66 3.61
N LEU A 42 -10.30 -11.82 4.27
CA LEU A 42 -9.09 -12.25 4.98
C LEU A 42 -7.91 -12.42 4.02
N ALA A 43 -8.12 -13.10 2.89
CA ALA A 43 -7.09 -13.28 1.87
C ALA A 43 -6.64 -11.92 1.30
N GLY A 44 -7.60 -11.04 1.00
CA GLY A 44 -7.34 -9.68 0.53
C GLY A 44 -6.50 -8.85 1.51
N ARG A 45 -6.86 -8.88 2.80
CA ARG A 45 -6.11 -8.22 3.88
C ARG A 45 -4.67 -8.73 3.96
N ILE A 46 -4.48 -10.06 3.96
CA ILE A 46 -3.14 -10.66 4.01
C ILE A 46 -2.31 -10.21 2.80
N ALA A 47 -2.89 -10.25 1.60
CA ALA A 47 -2.21 -9.81 0.38
C ALA A 47 -1.82 -8.33 0.44
N ALA A 48 -2.72 -7.45 0.90
CA ALA A 48 -2.43 -6.03 1.08
C ALA A 48 -1.29 -5.77 2.08
N GLN A 49 -1.30 -6.49 3.22
CA GLN A 49 -0.22 -6.42 4.21
C GLN A 49 1.13 -6.88 3.64
N GLN A 50 1.15 -7.95 2.84
CA GLN A 50 2.37 -8.43 2.19
C GLN A 50 2.87 -7.43 1.15
N ARG A 51 1.99 -6.86 0.31
CA ARG A 51 2.37 -5.83 -0.67
C ARG A 51 3.02 -4.63 0.03
N LYS A 52 2.41 -4.13 1.12
CA LYS A 52 2.97 -3.02 1.90
C LYS A 52 4.41 -3.32 2.36
N LYS A 53 4.65 -4.49 2.95
CA LYS A 53 5.99 -4.90 3.40
C LYS A 53 6.99 -4.96 2.24
N VAL A 54 6.59 -5.53 1.10
CA VAL A 54 7.45 -5.61 -0.08
C VAL A 54 7.83 -4.22 -0.59
N PHE A 55 6.89 -3.28 -0.63
CA PHE A 55 7.18 -1.90 -1.02
C PHE A 55 8.13 -1.21 -0.03
N GLU A 56 7.89 -1.36 1.28
CA GLU A 56 8.77 -0.80 2.32
C GLU A 56 10.21 -1.34 2.18
N GLU A 57 10.39 -2.64 1.98
CA GLU A 57 11.70 -3.24 1.76
C GLU A 57 12.36 -2.79 0.45
N ALA A 58 11.59 -2.64 -0.63
CA ALA A 58 12.08 -2.14 -1.90
C ALA A 58 12.55 -0.68 -1.79
N ASP A 59 11.82 0.16 -1.06
CA ASP A 59 12.20 1.55 -0.80
C ASP A 59 13.45 1.65 0.08
N ASN A 60 13.53 0.83 1.14
CA ASN A 60 14.74 0.75 1.98
C ASN A 60 15.96 0.35 1.16
N PHE A 61 15.82 -0.67 0.30
CA PHE A 61 16.90 -1.12 -0.57
C PHE A 61 17.32 -0.03 -1.56
N ARG A 62 16.36 0.67 -2.16
CA ARG A 62 16.62 1.78 -3.09
C ARG A 62 17.40 2.90 -2.40
N TYR A 63 16.94 3.34 -1.22
CA TYR A 63 17.61 4.39 -0.46
C TYR A 63 19.05 4.01 -0.11
N ALA A 64 19.25 2.81 0.45
CA ALA A 64 20.58 2.33 0.80
C ALA A 64 21.49 2.22 -0.45
N SER A 65 20.95 1.80 -1.59
CA SER A 65 21.70 1.74 -2.84
C SER A 65 22.13 3.12 -3.34
N GLU A 66 21.24 4.12 -3.26
CA GLU A 66 21.55 5.51 -3.61
C GLU A 66 22.64 6.10 -2.71
N GLU A 67 22.60 5.82 -1.40
CA GLU A 67 23.65 6.26 -0.46
C GLU A 67 25.02 5.67 -0.82
N ILE A 68 25.07 4.37 -1.13
CA ILE A 68 26.31 3.70 -1.53
C ILE A 68 26.90 4.34 -2.80
N VAL A 69 26.05 4.64 -3.79
CA VAL A 69 26.47 5.31 -5.03
C VAL A 69 27.08 6.68 -4.71
N GLN A 70 26.41 7.48 -3.89
CA GLN A 70 26.91 8.81 -3.49
C GLN A 70 28.25 8.73 -2.75
N MET A 71 28.39 7.76 -1.84
CA MET A 71 29.65 7.51 -1.13
C MET A 71 30.78 7.15 -2.08
N ALA A 72 30.52 6.28 -3.06
CA ALA A 72 31.50 5.87 -4.05
C ALA A 72 31.96 7.06 -4.91
N GLU A 73 31.02 7.89 -5.39
CA GLU A 73 31.33 9.10 -6.15
C GLU A 73 32.17 10.09 -5.34
N LYS A 74 31.82 10.32 -4.08
CA LYS A 74 32.58 11.20 -3.18
C LYS A 74 34.00 10.68 -2.97
N ALA A 75 34.17 9.38 -2.75
CA ALA A 75 35.48 8.76 -2.58
C ALA A 75 36.35 8.87 -3.84
N LEU A 76 35.76 8.72 -5.03
CA LEU A 76 36.47 8.90 -6.30
C LEU A 76 36.92 10.34 -6.53
N ARG A 77 36.05 11.32 -6.20
CA ARG A 77 36.40 12.74 -6.29
C ARG A 77 37.50 13.14 -5.32
N ALA A 78 37.51 12.60 -4.10
CA ALA A 78 38.54 12.88 -3.11
C ALA A 78 39.93 12.29 -3.45
N LYS A 79 40.00 11.37 -4.42
CA LYS A 79 41.26 10.77 -4.91
C LYS A 79 41.85 11.50 -6.13
N LYS A 80 41.12 12.45 -6.72
CA LYS A 80 41.62 13.34 -7.77
C LYS A 80 42.21 14.61 -7.17
#